data_AF-A0A9D8EKP5-F1
#
_entry.id   AF-A0A9D8EKP5-F1
#
_cell.length_a   1.000
_cell.length_b   1.000
_cell.length_c   1.000
_cell.angle_alpha   90.00
_cell.angle_beta   90.00
_cell.angle_gamma   90.00
#
_symmetry.space_group_name_H-M   'P 1'
#
loop_
_entity.id
_entity.type
_entity.pdbx_description
1 polymer ?
#
loop_
_entity_poly.entity_id
_entity_poly.type
_entity_poly.pdbx_seq_one_letter_code
_entity_poly.pdbx_strand_id
1 'polypeptide(L)'
;MKILITGVTGFVGKHLLEFLAKNHLKSGSCSNPCNKPSESLEILGVDINTECFDLEGFRRNLKAALPEGNSPKVSMEKIDLREREKTEKMIKFFQPDRIYHLAAQSSVKYSWDNPVETFEVNVFASINILK
;
A
#
# COMPACT_ATOMS: atom_id res chain seq x y z
N MET A 1 -4.04 -8.53 10.18
CA MET A 1 -4.55 -7.42 9.35
C MET A 1 -3.75 -7.29 8.07
N LYS A 2 -4.43 -7.19 6.94
CA LYS A 2 -3.87 -7.00 5.59
C LYS A 2 -4.19 -5.61 5.06
N ILE A 3 -3.16 -4.88 4.64
CA ILE A 3 -3.31 -3.53 4.06
C ILE A 3 -2.80 -3.53 2.62
N LEU A 4 -3.62 -3.02 1.71
CA LEU A 4 -3.20 -2.70 0.34
C LEU A 4 -2.92 -1.20 0.23
N ILE A 5 -1.75 -0.83 -0.31
CA ILE A 5 -1.39 0.56 -0.61
C ILE A 5 -1.11 0.65 -2.11
N THR A 6 -1.90 1.41 -2.86
CA THR A 6 -1.62 1.68 -4.28
C THR A 6 -0.82 2.97 -4.42
N GLY A 7 0.05 3.08 -5.43
CA GLY A 7 0.93 4.26 -5.57
C GLY A 7 1.98 4.32 -4.45
N VAL A 8 2.38 3.15 -3.94
CA VAL A 8 3.23 3.01 -2.75
C VAL A 8 4.61 3.63 -2.94
N THR A 9 5.10 3.74 -4.18
CA THR A 9 6.43 4.32 -4.46
C THR A 9 6.41 5.84 -4.55
N GLY A 10 5.22 6.43 -4.61
CA GLY A 10 5.01 7.88 -4.58
C GLY A 10 5.34 8.48 -3.21
N PHE A 11 5.34 9.82 -3.16
CA PHE A 11 5.70 10.56 -1.94
C PHE A 11 4.87 10.15 -0.73
N VAL A 12 3.54 10.21 -0.84
CA VAL A 12 2.63 9.85 0.26
C VAL A 12 2.71 8.36 0.57
N GLY A 13 2.80 7.51 -0.45
CA GLY A 13 2.84 6.05 -0.31
C GLY A 13 4.02 5.55 0.55
N LYS A 14 5.22 6.07 0.29
CA LYS A 14 6.44 5.69 1.04
C LYS A 14 6.34 6.05 2.52
N HIS A 15 5.89 7.27 2.81
CA HIS A 15 5.73 7.74 4.19
C HIS A 15 4.59 6.99 4.92
N LEU A 16 3.49 6.70 4.23
CA LEU A 16 2.39 5.92 4.80
C LEU A 16 2.83 4.49 5.13
N LEU A 17 3.55 3.83 4.21
CA LEU A 17 4.10 2.49 4.42
C LEU A 17 5.02 2.47 5.65
N GLU A 18 5.93 3.42 5.77
CA GLU A 18 6.82 3.55 6.92
C GLU A 18 6.06 3.80 8.22
N PHE A 19 5.07 4.70 8.19
CA PHE A 19 4.25 5.02 9.35
C PHE A 19 3.47 3.79 9.85
N LEU A 20 2.80 3.08 8.95
CA LEU A 20 2.03 1.88 9.29
C LEU A 20 2.95 0.78 9.82
N ALA A 21 4.08 0.55 9.15
CA ALA A 21 5.03 -0.47 9.56
C ALA A 21 5.65 -0.19 10.94
N LYS A 22 5.91 1.07 11.29
CA LYS A 22 6.47 1.43 12.61
C LYS A 22 5.44 1.47 13.75
N ASN A 23 4.18 1.80 13.45
CA ASN A 23 3.18 2.08 14.50
C ASN A 23 2.15 0.96 14.69
N HIS A 24 2.21 -0.13 13.93
CA HIS A 24 1.25 -1.24 14.03
C HIS A 24 1.16 -1.88 15.43
N LEU A 25 2.25 -1.84 16.20
CA LEU A 25 2.27 -2.36 17.59
C LEU A 25 1.58 -1.43 18.59
N LYS A 26 1.42 -0.14 18.28
CA LYS A 26 0.83 0.85 19.20
C LYS A 26 -0.69 0.82 19.23
N SER A 27 -1.33 0.16 18.26
CA SER A 27 -2.79 0.04 18.18
C SER A 27 -3.40 -0.86 19.27
N GLY A 28 -2.58 -1.48 20.13
CA GLY A 28 -3.00 -2.31 21.26
C GLY A 28 -3.31 -1.57 22.58
N SER A 29 -3.23 -0.24 22.65
CA SER A 29 -3.56 0.52 23.87
C SER A 29 -5.09 0.67 24.05
N CYS A 30 -5.80 -0.45 24.15
CA CYS A 30 -7.13 -0.47 24.76
C CYS A 30 -6.95 -0.59 26.27
N SER A 31 -7.71 0.20 27.04
CA SER A 31 -7.73 0.27 28.51
C SER A 31 -8.18 -1.01 29.22
N ASN A 32 -8.32 -2.11 28.48
CA ASN A 32 -8.72 -3.41 29.00
C ASN A 32 -7.68 -4.43 28.51
N PRO A 33 -7.03 -5.23 29.40
CA PRO A 33 -5.99 -6.17 29.04
C PRO A 33 -6.62 -7.40 28.38
N CYS A 34 -7.08 -7.24 27.14
CA CYS A 34 -7.41 -8.38 26.30
C CYS A 34 -6.09 -8.89 25.71
N ASN A 35 -5.61 -10.01 26.25
CA ASN A 35 -4.54 -10.85 25.68
C ASN A 35 -4.90 -11.30 24.25
N LYS A 36 -4.86 -10.39 23.28
CA LYS A 36 -4.86 -10.75 21.86
C LYS A 36 -3.42 -10.75 21.38
N PRO A 37 -2.93 -11.86 20.80
CA PRO A 37 -1.62 -11.88 20.18
C PRO A 37 -1.55 -10.75 19.15
N SER A 38 -0.42 -10.06 19.09
CA SER A 38 -0.14 -8.99 18.13
C SER A 38 -0.57 -9.45 16.75
N GLU A 39 -1.58 -8.80 16.20
CA GLU A 39 -2.14 -9.21 14.92
C GLU A 39 -1.05 -9.04 13.85
N SER A 40 -0.70 -10.12 13.15
CA SER A 40 0.32 -10.07 12.11
C SER A 40 -0.11 -9.08 11.03
N LEU A 41 0.70 -8.05 10.83
CA LEU A 41 0.47 -7.05 9.80
C LEU A 41 1.15 -7.49 8.51
N GLU A 42 0.35 -7.62 7.45
CA GLU A 42 0.81 -7.84 6.09
C GLU A 42 0.44 -6.63 5.22
N ILE A 43 1.42 -6.06 4.53
CA ILE A 43 1.23 -4.91 3.66
C ILE A 43 1.64 -5.30 2.24
N LEU A 44 0.71 -5.15 1.30
CA LEU A 44 0.97 -5.24 -0.13
C LEU A 44 1.02 -3.82 -0.71
N GLY A 45 2.19 -3.43 -1.22
CA GLY A 45 2.36 -2.22 -1.99
C GLY A 45 2.22 -2.49 -3.49
N VAL A 46 1.43 -1.67 -4.18
CA VAL A 46 1.22 -1.79 -5.63
C VAL A 46 1.59 -0.48 -6.31
N ASP A 47 2.33 -0.56 -7.41
CA ASP A 47 2.71 0.59 -8.24
C ASP A 47 3.07 0.15 -9.66
N ILE A 48 3.10 1.08 -10.61
CA ILE A 48 3.67 0.83 -11.94
C ILE A 48 5.21 0.90 -11.93
N ASN A 49 5.81 1.52 -10.91
CA ASN A 49 7.26 1.77 -10.79
C ASN A 49 7.91 1.10 -9.57
N THR A 50 7.51 -0.13 -9.22
CA THR A 50 8.03 -0.84 -8.03
C THR A 50 9.54 -1.05 -8.03
N GLU A 51 10.17 -1.09 -9.21
CA GLU A 51 11.62 -1.24 -9.40
C GLU A 51 12.42 -0.08 -8.76
N CYS A 52 11.81 1.09 -8.58
CA CYS A 52 12.43 2.26 -7.95
C CYS A 52 12.38 2.25 -6.41
N PHE A 53 11.83 1.20 -5.80
CA PHE A 53 11.70 1.10 -4.35
C PHE A 53 12.72 0.12 -3.75
N ASP A 54 13.62 0.63 -2.91
CA ASP A 54 14.59 -0.17 -2.17
C ASP A 54 13.90 -0.94 -1.03
N LEU A 55 13.30 -2.08 -1.37
CA LEU A 55 12.59 -2.94 -0.42
C LEU A 55 13.52 -3.56 0.62
N GLU A 56 14.75 -3.89 0.23
CA GLU A 56 15.73 -4.50 1.14
C GLU A 56 16.28 -3.48 2.14
N GLY A 57 16.61 -2.26 1.69
CA GLY A 57 16.96 -1.17 2.58
C GLY A 57 15.82 -0.80 3.52
N PHE A 58 14.57 -0.78 3.02
CA PHE A 58 13.39 -0.57 3.85
C PHE A 58 13.24 -1.66 4.93
N ARG A 59 13.36 -2.94 4.56
CA ARG A 59 13.31 -4.08 5.51
C ARG A 59 14.41 -4.00 6.55
N ARG A 60 15.63 -3.63 6.15
CA ARG A 60 16.76 -3.43 7.08
C ARG A 60 16.46 -2.32 8.09
N ASN A 61 15.92 -1.20 7.63
CA ASN A 61 15.54 -0.08 8.49
C ASN A 61 14.41 -0.48 9.47
N LEU A 62 13.45 -1.29 9.03
CA LEU A 62 12.40 -1.82 9.92
C LEU A 62 12.97 -2.75 10.99
N LYS A 63 13.87 -3.67 10.63
CA LYS A 63 14.53 -4.57 11.59
C LYS A 63 15.35 -3.81 12.64
N ALA A 64 15.96 -2.69 12.27
CA ALA A 64 16.70 -1.83 13.19
C ALA A 64 15.77 -1.00 14.11
N ALA A 65 14.57 -0.65 13.64
CA ALA A 65 13.62 0.20 14.36
C ALA A 65 12.62 -0.56 15.24
N LEU A 66 12.46 -1.87 15.05
CA LEU A 66 11.46 -2.71 15.73
C LEU A 66 12.14 -3.85 16.51
N PRO A 67 11.55 -4.30 17.65
CA PRO A 67 12.04 -5.47 18.36
C PRO A 67 12.02 -6.73 17.48
N GLU A 68 12.91 -7.68 17.79
CA GLU A 68 13.02 -8.94 17.05
C GLU A 68 11.66 -9.67 16.95
N GLY A 69 11.38 -10.24 15.78
CA GLY A 69 10.10 -10.92 15.51
C GLY A 69 8.88 -10.03 15.27
N ASN A 70 9.01 -8.69 15.38
CA ASN A 70 7.89 -7.76 15.21
C ASN A 70 7.90 -6.98 13.90
N SER A 71 8.68 -7.40 12.90
CA SER A 71 8.66 -6.77 11.59
C SER A 71 7.42 -7.20 10.81
N PRO A 72 6.63 -6.27 10.24
CA PRO A 72 5.50 -6.62 9.39
C PRO A 72 5.97 -7.29 8.10
N LYS A 73 5.11 -8.13 7.52
CA LYS A 73 5.37 -8.72 6.20
C LYS A 73 5.06 -7.67 5.14
N VAL A 74 6.06 -7.27 4.36
CA VAL A 74 5.89 -6.27 3.27
C VAL A 74 6.29 -6.88 1.94
N SER A 75 5.37 -6.85 0.98
CA SER A 75 5.57 -7.27 -0.42
C SER A 75 5.20 -6.14 -1.38
N MET A 76 5.75 -6.20 -2.59
CA MET A 76 5.53 -5.22 -3.65
C MET A 76 5.13 -5.95 -4.94
N GLU A 77 4.15 -5.42 -5.67
CA GLU A 77 3.73 -5.94 -6.97
C GLU A 77 3.59 -4.83 -8.01
N LYS A 78 4.11 -5.11 -9.21
CA LYS A 78 3.98 -4.21 -10.35
C LYS A 78 2.64 -4.44 -11.05
N ILE A 79 1.68 -3.56 -10.85
CA ILE A 79 0.36 -3.64 -11.48
C ILE A 79 -0.07 -2.25 -11.94
N ASP A 80 -0.49 -2.16 -13.20
CA ASP A 80 -1.25 -1.03 -13.70
C ASP A 80 -2.73 -1.24 -13.35
N LEU A 81 -3.27 -0.34 -12.52
CA LEU A 81 -4.65 -0.44 -12.02
C LEU A 81 -5.71 -0.17 -13.10
N ARG A 82 -5.30 0.33 -14.28
CA ARG A 82 -6.17 0.39 -15.46
C ARG A 82 -6.47 -1.02 -16.00
N GLU A 83 -5.61 -1.99 -15.73
CA GLU A 83 -5.82 -3.39 -16.09
C GLU A 83 -6.81 -4.04 -15.11
N ARG A 84 -8.10 -3.96 -15.46
CA ARG A 84 -9.22 -4.43 -14.63
C ARG A 84 -9.03 -5.86 -14.12
N GLU A 85 -8.75 -6.82 -15.00
CA GLU A 85 -8.65 -8.23 -14.61
C GLU A 85 -7.50 -8.49 -13.61
N LYS A 86 -6.35 -7.82 -13.79
CA LYS A 86 -5.22 -7.96 -12.87
C LYS A 86 -5.55 -7.35 -11.52
N THR A 87 -6.20 -6.19 -11.51
CA THR A 87 -6.64 -5.51 -10.29
C THR A 87 -7.63 -6.37 -9.51
N GLU A 88 -8.66 -6.88 -10.18
CA GLU A 88 -9.67 -7.77 -9.56
C GLU A 88 -9.02 -9.05 -9.01
N LYS A 89 -8.10 -9.68 -9.76
CA LYS A 89 -7.38 -10.88 -9.32
C LYS A 89 -6.52 -10.60 -8.08
N MET A 90 -5.78 -9.49 -8.07
CA MET A 90 -4.95 -9.10 -6.93
C MET A 90 -5.79 -8.85 -5.67
N ILE A 91 -6.89 -8.10 -5.77
CA ILE A 91 -7.77 -7.84 -4.62
C ILE A 91 -8.39 -9.15 -4.11
N LYS A 92 -8.89 -9.99 -5.01
CA LYS A 92 -9.48 -11.29 -4.65
C LYS A 92 -8.48 -12.24 -4.01
N PHE A 93 -7.22 -12.24 -4.45
CA PHE A 93 -6.18 -13.08 -3.88
C PHE A 93 -5.67 -12.55 -2.55
N PHE A 94 -5.39 -11.25 -2.47
CA PHE A 94 -4.80 -10.64 -1.27
C PHE A 94 -5.82 -10.53 -0.13
N GLN A 95 -7.09 -10.23 -0.43
CA GLN A 95 -8.16 -10.00 0.54
C GLN A 95 -7.78 -8.92 1.58
N PRO A 96 -7.57 -7.66 1.16
CA PRO A 96 -7.19 -6.58 2.08
C PRO A 96 -8.33 -6.24 3.06
N ASP A 97 -8.00 -6.06 4.34
CA ASP A 97 -8.93 -5.48 5.33
C ASP A 97 -9.08 -3.97 5.13
N ARG A 98 -8.02 -3.32 4.60
CA ARG A 98 -7.98 -1.88 4.33
C ARG A 98 -7.24 -1.60 3.04
N ILE A 99 -7.74 -0.62 2.29
CA ILE A 99 -7.12 -0.13 1.05
C ILE A 99 -6.83 1.36 1.21
N TYR A 100 -5.58 1.75 1.00
CA TYR A 100 -5.18 3.13 0.81
C TYR A 100 -4.90 3.37 -0.68
N HIS A 101 -5.87 3.96 -1.37
CA HIS A 101 -5.76 4.23 -2.81
C HIS A 101 -5.07 5.57 -3.07
N LEU A 102 -3.74 5.54 -3.28
CA LEU A 102 -2.92 6.74 -3.55
C LEU A 102 -2.38 6.78 -4.99
N ALA A 103 -2.69 5.80 -5.83
CA ALA A 103 -2.28 5.79 -7.23
C ALA A 103 -3.14 6.78 -8.02
N ALA A 104 -2.51 7.78 -8.61
CA ALA A 104 -3.18 8.83 -9.37
C ALA A 104 -2.19 9.50 -10.33
N GLN A 105 -2.70 10.10 -11.41
CA GLN A 105 -2.02 11.19 -12.08
C GLN A 105 -2.25 12.47 -11.27
N SER A 106 -1.24 12.85 -10.48
CA SER A 106 -1.31 13.95 -9.51
C SER A 106 -0.86 15.31 -10.07
N SER A 107 -0.22 15.33 -11.26
CA SER A 107 0.22 16.58 -11.88
C SER A 107 -0.94 17.29 -12.58
N VAL A 108 -1.38 18.41 -12.00
CA VAL A 108 -2.39 19.27 -12.61
C VAL A 108 -1.94 19.74 -13.99
N LYS A 109 -0.67 20.16 -14.14
CA LYS A 109 -0.12 20.59 -15.43
C LYS A 109 -0.26 19.49 -16.48
N TYR A 110 0.15 18.26 -16.15
CA TYR A 110 0.08 17.13 -17.06
C TYR A 110 -1.35 16.80 -17.49
N SER A 111 -2.32 17.02 -16.59
CA SER A 111 -3.73 16.71 -16.87
C SER A 111 -4.37 17.58 -17.96
N TRP A 112 -3.85 18.80 -18.16
CA TRP A 112 -4.29 19.67 -19.26
C TRP A 112 -3.90 19.11 -20.60
N ASP A 113 -2.67 18.59 -20.70
CA ASP A 113 -2.12 18.04 -21.95
C ASP A 113 -2.60 16.60 -22.19
N ASN A 114 -2.88 15.83 -21.13
CA ASN A 114 -3.23 14.41 -21.19
C ASN A 114 -4.51 14.10 -20.37
N PRO A 115 -5.68 14.66 -20.76
CA PRO A 115 -6.90 14.52 -19.99
C PRO A 115 -7.42 13.08 -19.99
N VAL A 116 -7.38 12.38 -21.13
CA VAL A 116 -7.88 11.00 -21.26
C VAL A 116 -7.15 10.06 -20.29
N GLU A 117 -5.81 10.07 -20.32
CA GLU A 117 -5.00 9.26 -19.41
C GLU A 117 -5.25 9.64 -17.94
N THR A 118 -5.43 10.93 -17.65
CA THR A 118 -5.76 11.38 -16.29
C THR A 118 -7.09 10.78 -15.82
N PHE A 119 -8.11 10.73 -16.68
CA PHE A 119 -9.38 10.09 -16.36
C PHE A 119 -9.25 8.56 -16.23
N GLU A 120 -8.47 7.91 -17.09
CA GLU A 120 -8.21 6.47 -16.98
C GLU A 120 -7.58 6.12 -15.62
N VAL A 121 -6.56 6.87 -15.20
CA VAL A 121 -5.83 6.62 -13.96
C VAL A 121 -6.64 7.06 -12.73
N ASN A 122 -7.31 8.21 -12.75
CA ASN A 122 -7.95 8.75 -11.55
C ASN A 122 -9.40 8.31 -11.37
N VAL A 123 -10.07 7.85 -12.43
CA VAL A 123 -11.48 7.43 -12.37
C VAL A 123 -11.63 5.95 -12.66
N PHE A 124 -11.18 5.48 -13.82
CA PHE A 124 -11.41 4.07 -14.19
C PHE A 124 -10.59 3.10 -13.34
N ALA A 125 -9.35 3.42 -12.99
CA ALA A 125 -8.57 2.61 -12.08
C ALA A 125 -9.21 2.53 -10.68
N SER A 126 -9.78 3.63 -10.18
CA SER A 126 -10.50 3.63 -8.89
C SER A 126 -11.76 2.74 -8.96
N ILE A 127 -12.49 2.75 -10.08
CA ILE A 127 -13.63 1.85 -10.29
C ILE A 127 -13.18 0.39 -10.28
N ASN A 128 -12.02 0.06 -10.85
CA ASN A 128 -11.49 -1.31 -10.84
C ASN A 128 -11.13 -1.80 -9.42
N ILE A 129 -10.86 -0.90 -8.47
CA ILE A 129 -10.61 -1.24 -7.06
C ILE A 129 -11.92 -1.49 -6.30
N LEU A 130 -12.99 -0.77 -6.67
CA LEU A 130 -14.28 -0.81 -5.96
C LEU A 130 -15.19 -1.96 -6.40
N LYS A 131 -14.88 -2.64 -7.51
CA LYS A 131 -15.66 -3.77 -8.08
C LYS A 131 -15.13 -5.12 -7.62
#